data_AF-A0A9D4N9B1-F1
#
_entry.id   AF-A0A9D4N9B1-F1
#
_cell.length_a   1.000
_cell.length_b   1.000
_cell.length_c   1.000
_cell.angle_alpha   90.00
_cell.angle_beta   90.00
_cell.angle_gamma   90.00
#
_symmetry.space_group_name_H-M   'P 1'
#
loop_
_entity.id
_entity.type
_entity.pdbx_description
1 polymer ?
#
loop_
_entity_poly.entity_id
_entity_poly.type
_entity_poly.pdbx_seq_one_letter_code
_entity_poly.pdbx_strand_id
1 'polypeptide(L)'
;MNPYYEDTRGRDMKEGDVMDITQEGKGGVMKKLVKAGFKDESFPSFGDRVTFTYDAYIGTEINQDQKFDSTADEGKMFSYESLKGKIIRGLEMGVLTMEKGEHAIFTIQPEYAFGEAGIPGKPGKAVVTFDTKVIDIECPDFSNEQDKSIVKKIITHGVGFNQANFGCKVTIDIKCECNGHVYYDWEKKTFLLGEGTAKGTDVPKVVEEYLDTWKPKEKSHLKVKSKHAYGEAGWPEQNIPPNQDLDFVVTMGDFERVLEWWESTFEQKLNRCDEFRTKGNNYFKKKEYALATRFYEELIELAENEMCMTGKDEERRVKFLTCGHLNLAYVYLKQPELCKSDEVIKCCEEALKLDPKNPKAFYRRGMAKYERNPEDAEKDFRRVLKLKPKNKDAEQMIQKCQEGKKDAKRSEKTLYTRMAGGVKANGDSDKQSR
;
A
#
# COMPACT_ATOMS: atom_id res chain seq x y z
N MET A 1 11.71 20.41 -1.87
CA MET A 1 13.13 20.24 -1.48
C MET A 1 13.21 20.61 -0.01
N ASN A 2 13.88 19.82 0.81
CA ASN A 2 14.16 20.25 2.18
C ASN A 2 15.05 21.52 2.07
N PRO A 3 14.63 22.69 2.59
CA PRO A 3 15.38 23.94 2.45
C PRO A 3 16.81 23.88 3.01
N TYR A 4 17.14 22.84 3.80
CA TYR A 4 18.46 22.64 4.40
C TYR A 4 19.49 21.92 3.53
N TYR A 5 19.12 21.44 2.33
CA TYR A 5 20.01 20.66 1.46
C TYR A 5 19.89 21.16 0.02
N GLU A 6 20.97 21.73 -0.53
CA GLU A 6 21.07 21.97 -1.96
C GLU A 6 21.38 20.68 -2.70
N ASP A 7 20.86 20.58 -3.92
CA ASP A 7 21.21 19.52 -4.84
C ASP A 7 22.60 19.80 -5.44
N THR A 8 23.64 19.32 -4.77
CA THR A 8 25.00 19.33 -5.30
C THR A 8 25.31 18.03 -6.09
N ARG A 9 24.30 17.18 -6.31
CA ARG A 9 24.42 15.93 -7.07
C ARG A 9 24.71 16.26 -8.53
N GLY A 10 25.47 15.42 -9.21
CA GLY A 10 25.78 15.59 -10.64
C GLY A 10 26.79 16.70 -10.97
N ARG A 11 27.45 17.32 -9.98
CA ARG A 11 28.68 18.07 -10.27
C ARG A 11 29.77 17.05 -10.63
N ASP A 12 30.33 17.15 -11.83
CA ASP A 12 31.39 16.26 -12.29
C ASP A 12 32.65 16.43 -11.40
N MET A 13 32.84 15.49 -10.48
CA MET A 13 34.08 15.32 -9.73
C MET A 13 34.88 14.17 -10.34
N LYS A 14 36.19 14.37 -10.46
CA LYS A 14 37.18 13.34 -10.76
C LYS A 14 37.79 12.83 -9.46
N GLU A 15 38.31 11.61 -9.50
CA GLU A 15 39.03 11.05 -8.37
C GLU A 15 40.20 11.98 -7.99
N GLY A 16 40.27 12.34 -6.71
CA GLY A 16 41.19 13.34 -6.17
C GLY A 16 40.60 14.74 -5.98
N ASP A 17 39.50 15.09 -6.65
CA ASP A 17 38.89 16.41 -6.56
C ASP A 17 38.36 16.69 -5.15
N VAL A 18 38.46 17.96 -4.73
CA VAL A 18 37.95 18.47 -3.46
C VAL A 18 36.93 19.56 -3.73
N MET A 19 35.78 19.48 -3.07
CA MET A 19 34.66 20.40 -3.28
C MET A 19 33.99 20.76 -1.96
N ASP A 20 33.63 22.04 -1.80
CA ASP A 20 32.71 22.47 -0.76
C ASP A 20 31.26 22.14 -1.16
N ILE A 21 30.59 21.35 -0.33
CA ILE A 21 29.20 20.92 -0.54
C ILE A 21 28.20 21.72 0.31
N THR A 22 28.64 22.80 0.96
CA THR A 22 27.77 23.73 1.68
C THR A 22 27.20 24.83 0.78
N GLN A 23 25.98 25.28 1.08
CA GLN A 23 25.30 26.35 0.32
C GLN A 23 26.05 27.68 0.39
N GLU A 24 26.65 27.99 1.55
CA GLU A 24 27.33 29.27 1.77
C GLU A 24 28.69 29.36 1.06
N GLY A 25 29.27 28.23 0.62
CA GLY A 25 30.58 28.20 -0.02
C GLY A 25 31.73 28.60 0.90
N LYS A 26 31.59 28.40 2.22
CA LYS A 26 32.56 28.83 3.25
C LYS A 26 33.42 27.71 3.83
N GLY A 27 33.42 26.54 3.21
CA GLY A 27 34.23 25.39 3.60
C GLY A 27 33.70 24.63 4.81
N GLY A 28 32.39 24.67 5.06
CA GLY A 28 31.77 24.01 6.21
C GLY A 28 31.82 22.48 6.12
N VAL A 29 31.70 21.93 4.91
CA VAL A 29 31.78 20.50 4.62
C VAL A 29 32.50 20.32 3.30
N MET A 30 33.72 19.79 3.36
CA MET A 30 34.56 19.53 2.20
C MET A 30 34.49 18.05 1.84
N LYS A 31 34.10 17.74 0.61
CA LYS A 31 34.14 16.39 0.03
C LYS A 31 35.39 16.23 -0.82
N LYS A 32 36.15 15.17 -0.59
CA LYS A 32 37.21 14.68 -1.49
C LYS A 32 36.77 13.36 -2.10
N LEU A 33 36.64 13.30 -3.42
CA LEU A 33 36.30 12.05 -4.10
C LEU A 33 37.53 11.13 -4.14
N VAL A 34 37.44 9.93 -3.58
CA VAL A 34 38.53 8.94 -3.61
C VAL A 34 38.32 7.96 -4.75
N LYS A 35 37.11 7.45 -4.89
CA LYS A 35 36.71 6.54 -5.97
C LYS A 35 35.29 6.83 -6.41
N ALA A 36 35.08 6.94 -7.72
CA ALA A 36 33.75 7.11 -8.28
C ALA A 36 32.84 5.88 -8.04
N GLY A 37 31.54 6.11 -7.89
CA GLY A 37 30.53 5.06 -7.76
C GLY A 37 30.13 4.45 -9.10
N PHE A 38 29.11 3.59 -9.06
CA PHE A 38 28.43 3.13 -10.25
C PHE A 38 27.47 4.23 -10.69
N LYS A 39 27.72 4.85 -11.85
CA LYS A 39 26.86 5.90 -12.43
C LYS A 39 25.50 5.34 -12.87
N ASP A 40 24.68 4.94 -11.91
CA ASP A 40 23.32 4.44 -12.09
C ASP A 40 22.27 5.48 -11.61
N GLU A 41 22.70 6.73 -11.40
CA GLU A 41 21.89 7.87 -10.94
C GLU A 41 21.17 7.66 -9.60
N SER A 42 21.61 6.68 -8.79
CA SER A 42 20.95 6.29 -7.55
C SER A 42 21.39 7.10 -6.32
N PHE A 43 21.48 8.42 -6.40
CA PHE A 43 21.74 9.23 -5.18
C PHE A 43 20.65 9.01 -4.12
N PRO A 44 21.01 8.98 -2.82
CA PRO A 44 20.02 8.86 -1.76
C PRO A 44 19.03 10.04 -1.75
N SER A 45 17.80 9.74 -1.39
CA SER A 45 16.71 10.69 -1.25
C SER A 45 16.00 10.51 0.09
N PHE A 46 14.99 11.34 0.36
CA PHE A 46 14.30 11.29 1.65
C PHE A 46 13.71 9.91 1.91
N GLY A 47 14.10 9.30 3.03
CA GLY A 47 13.60 7.99 3.46
C GLY A 47 14.31 6.78 2.83
N ASP A 48 15.20 6.97 1.85
CA ASP A 48 16.01 5.87 1.32
C ASP A 48 16.86 5.26 2.43
N ARG A 49 17.02 3.94 2.40
CA ARG A 49 17.91 3.23 3.30
C ARG A 49 19.31 3.20 2.70
N VAL A 50 20.24 3.88 3.33
CA VAL A 50 21.64 3.94 2.88
C VAL A 50 22.48 3.07 3.79
N THR A 51 23.22 2.14 3.18
CA THR A 51 24.20 1.28 3.86
C THR A 51 25.59 1.71 3.46
N PHE A 52 26.43 2.03 4.43
CA PHE A 52 27.81 2.47 4.19
C PHE A 52 28.76 2.00 5.30
N THR A 53 30.05 2.09 5.03
CA THR A 53 31.12 1.91 6.02
C THR A 53 31.85 3.23 6.19
N TYR A 54 32.35 3.52 7.40
CA TYR A 54 33.19 4.69 7.64
C TYR A 54 34.26 4.46 8.69
N ASP A 55 35.32 5.26 8.60
CA ASP A 55 36.23 5.57 9.70
C ASP A 55 36.15 7.06 10.04
N ALA A 56 36.09 7.40 11.32
CA ALA A 56 35.96 8.78 11.78
C ALA A 56 37.12 9.22 12.66
N TYR A 57 37.63 10.43 12.38
CA TYR A 57 38.85 10.99 12.95
C TYR A 57 38.61 12.40 13.48
N ILE A 58 39.26 12.77 14.58
CA ILE A 58 39.33 14.17 15.03
C ILE A 58 40.43 14.87 14.23
N GLY A 59 40.14 16.04 13.67
CA GLY A 59 41.06 16.84 12.87
C GLY A 59 40.67 16.95 11.40
N THR A 60 41.49 17.65 10.64
CA THR A 60 41.27 17.94 9.20
C THR A 60 41.75 16.84 8.26
N GLU A 61 42.52 15.87 8.78
CA GLU A 61 43.16 14.81 7.99
C GLU A 61 42.94 13.45 8.65
N ILE A 62 43.14 12.38 7.89
CA ILE A 62 43.09 11.01 8.40
C ILE A 62 44.34 10.75 9.23
N ASN A 63 44.15 10.50 10.53
CA ASN A 63 45.22 10.17 11.47
C ASN A 63 44.77 9.03 12.38
N GLN A 64 45.42 7.86 12.29
CA GLN A 64 45.03 6.67 13.04
C GLN A 64 45.05 6.88 14.57
N ASP A 65 45.94 7.72 15.08
CA ASP A 65 46.01 8.04 16.52
C ASP A 65 44.84 8.91 16.99
N GLN A 66 44.11 9.54 16.06
CA GLN A 66 42.94 10.39 16.33
C GLN A 66 41.63 9.75 15.86
N LYS A 67 41.64 8.46 15.50
CA LYS A 67 40.43 7.71 15.18
C LYS A 67 39.57 7.59 16.44
N PHE A 68 38.29 7.94 16.34
CA PHE A 68 37.35 7.89 17.46
C PHE A 68 36.17 6.94 17.23
N ASP A 69 35.92 6.53 15.99
CA ASP A 69 34.84 5.62 15.63
C ASP A 69 35.14 4.95 14.28
N SER A 70 34.71 3.70 14.09
CA SER A 70 34.90 2.96 12.84
C SER A 70 33.93 1.79 12.75
N THR A 71 33.22 1.70 11.63
CA THR A 71 32.45 0.49 11.31
C THR A 71 33.33 -0.63 10.77
N ALA A 72 34.44 -0.26 10.10
CA ALA A 72 35.35 -1.20 9.46
C ALA A 72 36.13 -2.03 10.49
N ASP A 73 36.62 -1.39 11.56
CA ASP A 73 37.33 -2.05 12.67
C ASP A 73 36.40 -3.03 13.41
N GLU A 74 35.10 -2.76 13.42
CA GLU A 74 34.08 -3.65 13.98
C GLU A 74 33.62 -4.77 13.02
N GLY A 75 34.06 -4.74 11.76
CA GLY A 75 33.57 -5.65 10.71
C GLY A 75 32.08 -5.50 10.41
N LYS A 76 31.51 -4.31 10.65
CA LYS A 76 30.07 -4.03 10.50
C LYS A 76 29.83 -3.00 9.39
N MET A 77 28.56 -2.90 9.00
CA MET A 77 28.05 -1.82 8.15
C MET A 77 27.09 -0.97 8.97
N PHE A 78 27.04 0.33 8.65
CA PHE A 78 26.05 1.24 9.21
C PHE A 78 24.94 1.45 8.18
N SER A 79 23.69 1.27 8.61
CA SER A 79 22.50 1.47 7.78
C SER A 79 21.51 2.39 8.47
N TYR A 80 20.96 3.35 7.74
CA TYR A 80 19.98 4.28 8.28
C TYR A 80 19.05 4.81 7.19
N GLU A 81 17.93 5.44 7.60
CA GLU A 81 17.01 6.12 6.69
C GLU A 81 17.41 7.59 6.51
N SER A 82 17.72 7.97 5.27
CA SER A 82 18.19 9.31 4.92
C SER A 82 17.19 10.40 5.24
N LEU A 83 17.71 11.56 5.65
CA LEU A 83 16.98 12.78 6.00
C LEU A 83 16.01 12.66 7.19
N LYS A 84 16.18 11.64 8.05
CA LYS A 84 15.44 11.48 9.32
C LYS A 84 16.24 11.87 10.57
N GLY A 85 17.36 12.59 10.40
CA GLY A 85 18.17 13.14 11.50
C GLY A 85 18.88 12.09 12.35
N LYS A 86 19.37 11.01 11.73
CA LYS A 86 20.01 9.88 12.42
C LYS A 86 21.52 10.03 12.60
N ILE A 87 22.17 10.84 11.76
CA ILE A 87 23.61 11.12 11.79
C ILE A 87 23.87 12.62 11.82
N ILE A 88 25.12 13.02 12.07
CA ILE A 88 25.51 14.43 12.08
C ILE A 88 25.26 15.10 10.72
N ARG A 89 24.90 16.38 10.75
CA ARG A 89 24.45 17.12 9.57
C ARG A 89 25.45 17.08 8.42
N GLY A 90 26.74 17.26 8.68
CA GLY A 90 27.77 17.27 7.66
C GLY A 90 27.97 15.92 6.98
N LEU A 91 27.87 14.81 7.73
CA LEU A 91 27.97 13.48 7.15
C LEU A 91 26.72 13.15 6.33
N GLU A 92 25.53 13.53 6.81
CA GLU A 92 24.28 13.44 6.02
C GLU A 92 24.42 14.17 4.69
N MET A 93 24.87 15.44 4.72
CA MET A 93 25.11 16.23 3.52
C MET A 93 26.08 15.52 2.56
N GLY A 94 27.17 14.95 3.09
CA GLY A 94 28.15 14.20 2.30
C GLY A 94 27.54 12.97 1.64
N VAL A 95 26.90 12.09 2.40
CA VAL A 95 26.32 10.83 1.93
C VAL A 95 25.25 11.06 0.87
N LEU A 96 24.45 12.12 0.96
CA LEU A 96 23.44 12.50 -0.06
C LEU A 96 24.05 12.82 -1.44
N THR A 97 25.35 13.12 -1.50
CA THR A 97 26.08 13.37 -2.75
C THR A 97 26.78 12.14 -3.31
N MET A 98 26.70 11.00 -2.61
CA MET A 98 27.42 9.79 -3.00
C MET A 98 26.56 8.86 -3.85
N GLU A 99 27.17 8.25 -4.85
CA GLU A 99 26.58 7.13 -5.61
C GLU A 99 26.83 5.79 -4.92
N LYS A 100 26.06 4.76 -5.29
CA LYS A 100 26.34 3.39 -4.84
C LYS A 100 27.75 2.98 -5.24
N GLY A 101 28.53 2.45 -4.30
CA GLY A 101 29.91 2.03 -4.52
C GLY A 101 30.95 3.15 -4.44
N GLU A 102 30.52 4.42 -4.29
CA GLU A 102 31.42 5.57 -4.17
C GLU A 102 32.21 5.53 -2.84
N HIS A 103 33.44 6.03 -2.90
CA HIS A 103 34.32 6.24 -1.74
C HIS A 103 34.74 7.71 -1.71
N ALA A 104 34.44 8.40 -0.61
CA ALA A 104 34.77 9.80 -0.44
C ALA A 104 35.20 10.09 1.00
N ILE A 105 36.07 11.10 1.15
CA ILE A 105 36.50 11.63 2.44
C ILE A 105 35.79 12.96 2.68
N PHE A 106 35.24 13.15 3.87
CA PHE A 106 34.55 14.38 4.27
C PHE A 106 35.28 15.05 5.42
N THR A 107 35.66 16.32 5.27
CA THR A 107 36.15 17.17 6.36
C THR A 107 35.03 18.12 6.78
N ILE A 108 34.58 18.01 8.02
CA ILE A 108 33.35 18.63 8.53
C ILE A 108 33.69 19.60 9.66
N GLN A 109 33.31 20.87 9.49
CA GLN A 109 33.47 21.90 10.52
C GLN A 109 32.50 21.71 11.70
N PRO A 110 32.80 22.24 12.89
CA PRO A 110 32.05 21.96 14.11
C PRO A 110 30.55 22.26 13.99
N GLU A 111 30.16 23.30 13.25
CA GLU A 111 28.78 23.72 13.04
C GLU A 111 27.94 22.66 12.32
N TYR A 112 28.59 21.75 11.60
CA TYR A 112 27.98 20.62 10.89
C TYR A 112 28.25 19.26 11.56
N ALA A 113 29.03 19.24 12.66
CA ALA A 113 29.39 18.05 13.41
C ALA A 113 28.80 18.06 14.84
N PHE A 114 29.63 18.25 15.86
CA PHE A 114 29.24 18.19 17.28
C PHE A 114 29.04 19.57 17.93
N GLY A 115 29.16 20.64 17.14
CA GLY A 115 28.95 22.02 17.57
C GLY A 115 30.01 22.56 18.52
N GLU A 116 29.75 23.77 19.02
CA GLU A 116 30.59 24.49 19.98
C GLU A 116 30.77 23.74 21.31
N ALA A 117 29.71 23.05 21.76
CA ALA A 117 29.68 22.36 23.05
C ALA A 117 30.32 20.96 23.00
N GLY A 118 30.31 20.31 21.84
CA GLY A 118 30.70 18.90 21.72
C GLY A 118 29.66 17.96 22.34
N ILE A 119 30.04 16.70 22.50
CA ILE A 119 29.25 15.66 23.18
C ILE A 119 30.16 14.79 24.05
N PRO A 120 29.66 13.98 25.00
CA PRO A 120 30.51 13.10 25.79
C PRO A 120 31.47 12.26 24.92
N GLY A 121 32.77 12.37 25.22
CA GLY A 121 33.83 11.70 24.47
C GLY A 121 34.24 12.36 23.15
N LYS A 122 33.64 13.50 22.76
CA LYS A 122 33.99 14.24 21.54
C LYS A 122 34.07 15.76 21.84
N PRO A 123 35.25 16.38 21.67
CA PRO A 123 35.44 17.77 22.09
C PRO A 123 34.54 18.74 21.30
N GLY A 124 34.14 19.82 21.96
CA GLY A 124 33.51 20.96 21.27
C GLY A 124 34.48 21.64 20.32
N LYS A 125 33.96 22.32 19.29
CA LYS A 125 34.76 22.97 18.24
C LYS A 125 35.67 22.02 17.46
N ALA A 126 35.46 20.72 17.56
CA ALA A 126 36.26 19.74 16.84
C ALA A 126 35.86 19.72 15.37
N VAL A 127 36.84 19.93 14.50
CA VAL A 127 36.76 19.50 13.09
C VAL A 127 36.88 17.99 13.07
N VAL A 128 36.08 17.33 12.24
CA VAL A 128 36.11 15.87 12.11
C VAL A 128 36.22 15.45 10.65
N THR A 129 36.94 14.36 10.43
CA THR A 129 37.14 13.78 9.11
C THR A 129 36.52 12.39 9.07
N PHE A 130 35.71 12.11 8.04
CA PHE A 130 35.10 10.81 7.79
C PHE A 130 35.64 10.23 6.49
N ASP A 131 36.16 9.01 6.53
CA ASP A 131 36.50 8.24 5.36
C ASP A 131 35.38 7.24 5.07
N THR A 132 34.55 7.49 4.05
CA THR A 132 33.24 6.88 3.90
C THR A 132 33.10 6.16 2.57
N LYS A 133 32.51 4.96 2.59
CA LYS A 133 32.21 4.17 1.39
C LYS A 133 30.76 3.69 1.39
N VAL A 134 29.99 4.09 0.38
CA VAL A 134 28.60 3.66 0.22
C VAL A 134 28.57 2.26 -0.41
N ILE A 135 27.85 1.35 0.25
CA ILE A 135 27.72 -0.04 -0.16
C ILE A 135 26.42 -0.23 -0.94
N ASP A 136 25.31 0.27 -0.42
CA ASP A 136 24.00 0.11 -1.03
C ASP A 136 23.05 1.27 -0.71
N ILE A 137 22.12 1.51 -1.64
CA ILE A 137 21.08 2.52 -1.55
C ILE A 137 19.78 1.83 -1.95
N GLU A 138 18.89 1.65 -0.98
CA GLU A 138 17.61 0.98 -1.18
C GLU A 138 16.46 1.97 -1.01
N CYS A 139 15.67 2.14 -2.06
CA CYS A 139 14.42 2.90 -1.94
C CYS A 139 13.38 2.12 -1.11
N PRO A 140 12.52 2.80 -0.35
CA PRO A 140 11.50 2.13 0.45
C PRO A 140 10.52 1.32 -0.42
N ASP A 141 10.22 0.13 0.08
CA ASP A 141 9.28 -0.80 -0.51
C ASP A 141 7.89 -0.65 0.14
N PHE A 142 6.92 -0.26 -0.69
CA PHE A 142 5.54 -0.03 -0.28
C PHE A 142 4.65 -1.25 -0.55
N SER A 143 5.16 -2.31 -1.17
CA SER A 143 4.40 -3.54 -1.37
C SER A 143 4.07 -4.20 -0.04
N ASN A 144 2.86 -4.75 0.06
CA ASN A 144 2.41 -5.44 1.27
C ASN A 144 3.27 -6.69 1.54
N GLU A 145 3.73 -7.35 0.48
CA GLU A 145 4.58 -8.54 0.55
C GLU A 145 6.06 -8.23 0.81
N GLN A 146 6.47 -6.96 0.78
CA GLN A 146 7.87 -6.54 0.90
C GLN A 146 8.79 -7.22 -0.15
N ASP A 147 8.28 -7.36 -1.38
CA ASP A 147 8.93 -8.05 -2.50
C ASP A 147 9.53 -7.11 -3.56
N LYS A 148 9.65 -5.82 -3.23
CA LYS A 148 10.14 -4.71 -4.07
C LYS A 148 9.29 -4.51 -5.33
N SER A 149 8.03 -4.93 -5.31
CA SER A 149 7.13 -4.74 -6.45
C SER A 149 6.53 -3.34 -6.57
N ILE A 150 6.58 -2.55 -5.50
CA ILE A 150 6.19 -1.13 -5.48
C ILE A 150 7.28 -0.38 -4.72
N VAL A 151 8.13 0.34 -5.44
CA VAL A 151 9.25 1.09 -4.85
C VAL A 151 9.05 2.57 -5.11
N LYS A 152 9.11 3.39 -4.06
CA LYS A 152 8.93 4.85 -4.17
C LYS A 152 10.23 5.57 -3.86
N LYS A 153 10.64 6.48 -4.74
CA LYS A 153 11.74 7.42 -4.53
C LYS A 153 11.21 8.85 -4.47
N ILE A 154 11.50 9.59 -3.41
CA ILE A 154 11.05 10.98 -3.27
C ILE A 154 12.03 11.89 -4.01
N ILE A 155 11.59 12.50 -5.12
CA ILE A 155 12.41 13.43 -5.92
C ILE A 155 12.47 14.79 -5.21
N THR A 156 11.30 15.31 -4.83
CA THR A 156 11.15 16.60 -4.15
C THR A 156 10.37 16.37 -2.87
N HIS A 157 11.01 16.58 -1.72
CA HIS A 157 10.31 16.50 -0.45
C HIS A 157 9.19 17.55 -0.37
N GLY A 158 7.99 17.11 0.01
CA GLY A 158 6.83 17.98 0.23
C GLY A 158 6.95 18.80 1.52
N VAL A 159 5.96 19.65 1.75
CA VAL A 159 5.94 20.64 2.83
C VAL A 159 4.71 20.46 3.74
N GLY A 160 4.84 20.89 5.00
CA GLY A 160 3.76 20.83 5.96
C GLY A 160 3.54 19.46 6.60
N PHE A 161 2.53 19.40 7.47
CA PHE A 161 2.16 18.22 8.24
C PHE A 161 0.86 17.58 7.78
N ASN A 162 0.07 18.26 6.95
CA ASN A 162 -1.20 17.75 6.47
C ASN A 162 -0.98 16.68 5.41
N GLN A 163 -1.87 15.69 5.41
CA GLN A 163 -1.98 14.64 4.39
C GLN A 163 -3.40 14.62 3.84
N ALA A 164 -3.55 14.16 2.60
CA ALA A 164 -4.86 13.94 2.03
C ALA A 164 -5.52 12.72 2.68
N ASN A 165 -6.85 12.74 2.83
CA ASN A 165 -7.61 11.63 3.39
C ASN A 165 -8.77 11.23 2.47
N PHE A 166 -9.37 10.06 2.71
CA PHE A 166 -10.42 9.54 1.86
C PHE A 166 -11.59 10.53 1.72
N GLY A 167 -12.04 10.77 0.49
CA GLY A 167 -13.07 11.75 0.13
C GLY A 167 -12.56 13.19 -0.06
N CYS A 168 -11.29 13.46 0.23
CA CYS A 168 -10.67 14.76 -0.03
C CYS A 168 -10.54 15.02 -1.53
N LYS A 169 -10.82 16.26 -1.94
CA LYS A 169 -10.51 16.70 -3.31
C LYS A 169 -9.02 16.96 -3.42
N VAL A 170 -8.34 16.17 -4.25
CA VAL A 170 -6.90 16.24 -4.50
C VAL A 170 -6.62 16.66 -5.92
N THR A 171 -5.51 17.37 -6.14
CA THR A 171 -4.99 17.67 -7.48
C THR A 171 -3.59 17.11 -7.60
N ILE A 172 -3.31 16.36 -8.67
CA ILE A 172 -1.98 15.81 -8.93
C ILE A 172 -1.55 16.10 -10.37
N ASP A 173 -0.24 16.18 -10.58
CA ASP A 173 0.37 15.95 -11.88
C ASP A 173 0.88 14.50 -11.89
N ILE A 174 0.58 13.74 -12.94
CA ILE A 174 0.99 12.34 -13.06
C ILE A 174 1.49 12.03 -14.47
N LYS A 175 2.72 11.54 -14.53
CA LYS A 175 3.35 11.01 -15.73
C LYS A 175 3.54 9.52 -15.59
N CYS A 176 3.18 8.76 -16.61
CA CYS A 176 3.42 7.33 -16.73
C CYS A 176 4.42 7.08 -17.85
N GLU A 177 5.52 6.40 -17.52
CA GLU A 177 6.58 6.09 -18.45
C GLU A 177 7.19 4.70 -18.21
N CYS A 178 7.95 4.20 -19.17
CA CYS A 178 8.79 3.02 -19.02
C CYS A 178 9.97 3.12 -19.97
N ASN A 179 11.20 2.99 -19.45
CA ASN A 179 12.44 3.05 -20.25
C ASN A 179 12.52 4.27 -21.19
N GLY A 180 12.04 5.43 -20.72
CA GLY A 180 12.01 6.69 -21.48
C GLY A 180 10.83 6.85 -22.46
N HIS A 181 10.01 5.81 -22.67
CA HIS A 181 8.74 5.95 -23.39
C HIS A 181 7.66 6.48 -22.45
N VAL A 182 7.05 7.61 -22.80
CA VAL A 182 5.97 8.24 -22.02
C VAL A 182 4.63 7.81 -22.61
N TYR A 183 3.80 7.15 -21.81
CA TYR A 183 2.45 6.72 -22.21
C TYR A 183 1.45 7.88 -22.06
N TYR A 184 1.52 8.59 -20.94
CA TYR A 184 0.75 9.80 -20.72
C TYR A 184 1.45 10.72 -19.71
N ASP A 185 1.14 12.00 -19.81
CA ASP A 185 1.60 13.05 -18.89
C ASP A 185 0.42 14.00 -18.65
N TRP A 186 -0.20 13.86 -17.47
CA TRP A 186 -1.42 14.58 -17.12
C TRP A 186 -1.14 15.59 -16.04
N GLU A 187 -1.40 16.84 -16.34
CA GLU A 187 -1.28 17.94 -15.39
C GLU A 187 -2.63 18.27 -14.75
N LYS A 188 -2.59 18.70 -13.49
CA LYS A 188 -3.72 19.24 -12.72
C LYS A 188 -4.94 18.33 -12.75
N LYS A 189 -4.71 17.03 -12.63
CA LYS A 189 -5.77 16.04 -12.56
C LYS A 189 -6.41 16.11 -11.19
N THR A 190 -7.67 16.54 -11.15
CA THR A 190 -8.43 16.75 -9.91
C THR A 190 -9.52 15.70 -9.74
N PHE A 191 -9.57 15.07 -8.57
CA PHE A 191 -10.55 14.04 -8.23
C PHE A 191 -10.75 13.94 -6.72
N LEU A 192 -11.76 13.16 -6.30
CA LEU A 192 -11.95 12.81 -4.90
C LEU A 192 -11.11 11.58 -4.57
N LEU A 193 -10.22 11.67 -3.58
CA LEU A 193 -9.41 10.54 -3.14
C LEU A 193 -10.34 9.41 -2.68
N GLY A 194 -10.17 8.22 -3.25
CA GLY A 194 -11.14 7.12 -3.16
C GLY A 194 -11.92 6.83 -4.43
N GLU A 195 -11.96 7.78 -5.38
CA GLU A 195 -12.69 7.73 -6.64
C GLU A 195 -11.78 7.94 -7.87
N GLY A 196 -10.47 7.91 -7.69
CA GLY A 196 -9.45 8.09 -8.73
C GLY A 196 -9.50 7.02 -9.81
N THR A 197 -9.78 5.77 -9.43
CA THR A 197 -9.98 4.65 -10.36
C THR A 197 -11.33 4.66 -11.09
N ALA A 198 -12.22 5.61 -10.80
CA ALA A 198 -13.51 5.71 -11.48
C ALA A 198 -13.32 5.99 -12.97
N LYS A 199 -14.20 5.40 -13.78
CA LYS A 199 -14.15 5.59 -15.24
C LYS A 199 -14.23 7.08 -15.59
N GLY A 200 -13.25 7.57 -16.35
CA GLY A 200 -13.09 8.97 -16.75
C GLY A 200 -12.16 9.78 -15.84
N THR A 201 -11.92 9.30 -14.62
CA THR A 201 -10.79 9.76 -13.80
C THR A 201 -9.57 8.92 -14.15
N ASP A 202 -9.66 7.59 -14.10
CA ASP A 202 -8.64 6.66 -14.60
C ASP A 202 -7.22 6.88 -14.01
N VAL A 203 -7.13 7.31 -12.74
CA VAL A 203 -5.86 7.33 -11.99
C VAL A 203 -5.47 5.88 -11.68
N PRO A 204 -4.19 5.49 -11.85
CA PRO A 204 -3.73 4.15 -11.52
C PRO A 204 -4.04 3.80 -10.07
N LYS A 205 -4.60 2.61 -9.85
CA LYS A 205 -4.99 2.13 -8.53
C LYS A 205 -3.84 2.22 -7.53
N VAL A 206 -2.65 1.76 -7.90
CA VAL A 206 -1.44 1.82 -7.08
C VAL A 206 -1.08 3.26 -6.68
N VAL A 207 -1.28 4.25 -7.55
CA VAL A 207 -0.99 5.64 -7.18
C VAL A 207 -2.01 6.07 -6.14
N GLU A 208 -3.30 5.90 -6.41
CA GLU A 208 -4.37 6.30 -5.50
C GLU A 208 -4.28 5.64 -4.11
N GLU A 209 -3.87 4.39 -4.04
CA GLU A 209 -3.72 3.64 -2.77
C GLU A 209 -2.69 4.24 -1.82
N TYR A 210 -1.67 4.95 -2.32
CA TYR A 210 -0.62 5.54 -1.48
C TYR A 210 -0.61 7.07 -1.48
N LEU A 211 -1.53 7.74 -2.19
CA LEU A 211 -1.55 9.21 -2.28
C LEU A 211 -1.75 9.90 -0.93
N ASP A 212 -2.37 9.24 0.04
CA ASP A 212 -2.50 9.72 1.42
C ASP A 212 -1.14 9.83 2.14
N THR A 213 -0.11 9.10 1.68
CA THR A 213 1.25 9.21 2.22
C THR A 213 2.03 10.41 1.66
N TRP A 214 1.55 11.06 0.60
CA TRP A 214 2.22 12.21 -0.01
C TRP A 214 1.99 13.47 0.81
N LYS A 215 3.04 14.27 0.94
CA LYS A 215 2.92 15.64 1.46
C LYS A 215 2.56 16.63 0.35
N PRO A 216 1.95 17.78 0.69
CA PRO A 216 1.77 18.89 -0.25
C PRO A 216 3.07 19.23 -1.00
N LYS A 217 2.99 19.42 -2.32
CA LYS A 217 4.14 19.73 -3.20
C LYS A 217 5.21 18.63 -3.28
N GLU A 218 4.96 17.44 -2.74
CA GLU A 218 5.87 16.31 -2.89
C GLU A 218 5.86 15.84 -4.34
N LYS A 219 7.05 15.62 -4.91
CA LYS A 219 7.23 14.92 -6.18
C LYS A 219 7.95 13.61 -5.92
N SER A 220 7.38 12.51 -6.39
CA SER A 220 7.90 11.18 -6.15
C SER A 220 7.80 10.32 -7.39
N HIS A 221 8.72 9.36 -7.51
CA HIS A 221 8.81 8.39 -8.59
C HIS A 221 8.50 7.01 -8.04
N LEU A 222 7.46 6.36 -8.56
CA LEU A 222 7.10 5.00 -8.20
C LEU A 222 7.49 4.05 -9.32
N LYS A 223 8.34 3.07 -9.01
CA LYS A 223 8.59 1.92 -9.87
C LYS A 223 7.64 0.80 -9.50
N VAL A 224 6.81 0.37 -10.43
CA VAL A 224 5.70 -0.54 -10.16
C VAL A 224 5.75 -1.74 -11.09
N LYS A 225 5.76 -2.93 -10.51
CA LYS A 225 5.62 -4.18 -11.25
C LYS A 225 4.22 -4.31 -11.83
N SER A 226 4.13 -4.91 -13.01
CA SER A 226 2.90 -4.98 -13.79
C SER A 226 1.68 -5.48 -13.03
N LYS A 227 1.85 -6.45 -12.11
CA LYS A 227 0.79 -6.95 -11.22
C LYS A 227 0.09 -5.87 -10.36
N HIS A 228 0.77 -4.78 -10.04
CA HIS A 228 0.21 -3.63 -9.31
C HIS A 228 -0.11 -2.44 -10.23
N ALA A 229 0.31 -2.48 -11.50
CA ALA A 229 -0.03 -1.50 -12.52
C ALA A 229 -1.28 -1.93 -13.30
N TYR A 230 -1.16 -2.24 -14.60
CA TYR A 230 -2.29 -2.64 -15.46
C TYR A 230 -2.38 -4.15 -15.72
N GLY A 231 -1.48 -4.95 -15.15
CA GLY A 231 -1.51 -6.41 -15.17
C GLY A 231 -1.59 -7.01 -16.58
N GLU A 232 -2.18 -8.19 -16.68
CA GLU A 232 -2.33 -8.94 -17.93
C GLU A 232 -3.21 -8.24 -18.97
N ALA A 233 -4.06 -7.31 -18.55
CA ALA A 233 -4.91 -6.56 -19.46
C ALA A 233 -4.16 -5.44 -20.20
N GLY A 234 -3.14 -4.86 -19.56
CA GLY A 234 -2.55 -3.60 -20.02
C GLY A 234 -3.58 -2.47 -20.02
N TRP A 235 -3.32 -1.43 -20.80
CA TRP A 235 -4.28 -0.35 -21.06
C TRP A 235 -4.27 0.04 -22.55
N PRO A 236 -5.09 -0.63 -23.37
CA PRO A 236 -5.10 -0.42 -24.81
C PRO A 236 -5.33 1.03 -25.24
N GLU A 237 -6.20 1.76 -24.53
CA GLU A 237 -6.51 3.16 -24.85
C GLU A 237 -5.31 4.11 -24.69
N GLN A 238 -4.33 3.75 -23.86
CA GLN A 238 -3.07 4.48 -23.67
C GLN A 238 -1.86 3.74 -24.29
N ASN A 239 -2.10 2.72 -25.11
CA ASN A 239 -1.08 1.85 -25.71
C ASN A 239 -0.16 1.16 -24.69
N ILE A 240 -0.64 0.91 -23.47
CA ILE A 240 0.13 0.19 -22.45
C ILE A 240 -0.02 -1.32 -22.71
N PRO A 241 1.07 -2.06 -22.93
CA PRO A 241 1.00 -3.49 -23.17
C PRO A 241 0.58 -4.30 -21.93
N PRO A 242 0.04 -5.52 -22.12
CA PRO A 242 -0.07 -6.54 -21.09
C PRO A 242 1.24 -6.77 -20.33
N ASN A 243 1.14 -6.95 -19.02
CA ASN A 243 2.24 -7.29 -18.12
C ASN A 243 3.43 -6.31 -18.15
N GLN A 244 3.19 -5.06 -18.55
CA GLN A 244 4.20 -4.01 -18.59
C GLN A 244 4.48 -3.46 -17.19
N ASP A 245 5.75 -3.53 -16.77
CA ASP A 245 6.24 -2.76 -15.61
C ASP A 245 6.27 -1.27 -15.98
N LEU A 246 5.87 -0.42 -15.03
CA LEU A 246 5.67 1.01 -15.27
C LEU A 246 6.26 1.86 -14.15
N ASP A 247 6.69 3.05 -14.57
CA ASP A 247 7.21 4.08 -13.71
C ASP A 247 6.20 5.24 -13.68
N PHE A 248 5.79 5.66 -12.50
CA PHE A 248 4.87 6.79 -12.29
C PHE A 248 5.59 7.94 -11.60
N VAL A 249 5.70 9.09 -12.25
CA VAL A 249 6.17 10.33 -11.63
C VAL A 249 4.95 11.13 -11.21
N VAL A 250 4.76 11.28 -9.90
CA VAL A 250 3.58 11.92 -9.31
C VAL A 250 4.00 13.15 -8.52
N THR A 251 3.39 14.30 -8.82
CA THR A 251 3.52 15.53 -8.05
C THR A 251 2.20 15.83 -7.35
N MET A 252 2.22 15.90 -6.02
CA MET A 252 1.07 16.30 -5.21
C MET A 252 0.89 17.81 -5.29
N GLY A 253 -0.27 18.24 -5.77
CA GLY A 253 -0.69 19.64 -5.75
C GLY A 253 -1.38 19.99 -4.43
N ASP A 254 -2.40 20.84 -4.53
CA ASP A 254 -3.23 21.23 -3.39
C ASP A 254 -4.36 20.22 -3.14
N PHE A 255 -4.78 20.12 -1.89
CA PHE A 255 -5.94 19.33 -1.50
C PHE A 255 -6.76 20.00 -0.40
N GLU A 256 -8.06 19.76 -0.41
CA GLU A 256 -9.03 20.34 0.54
C GLU A 256 -9.30 19.38 1.69
N ARG A 257 -8.61 19.54 2.82
CA ARG A 257 -8.72 18.63 3.98
C ARG A 257 -10.19 18.39 4.38
N VAL A 258 -10.58 17.13 4.42
CA VAL A 258 -11.85 16.71 5.01
C VAL A 258 -11.61 16.43 6.49
N LEU A 259 -12.58 16.71 7.35
CA LEU A 259 -12.48 16.39 8.78
C LEU A 259 -12.31 14.88 8.97
N GLU A 260 -11.42 14.54 9.88
CA GLU A 260 -11.23 13.18 10.37
C GLU A 260 -12.43 12.75 11.23
N TRP A 261 -12.55 11.44 11.44
CA TRP A 261 -13.70 10.92 12.19
C TRP A 261 -13.70 11.39 13.64
N TRP A 262 -12.55 11.61 14.29
CA TRP A 262 -12.49 12.14 15.66
C TRP A 262 -12.78 13.66 15.73
N GLU A 263 -12.68 14.38 14.62
CA GLU A 263 -12.99 15.81 14.52
C GLU A 263 -14.46 16.07 14.19
N SER A 264 -15.16 15.06 13.69
CA SER A 264 -16.53 15.17 13.20
C SER A 264 -17.55 14.92 14.30
N THR A 265 -18.63 15.70 14.30
CA THR A 265 -19.81 15.42 15.14
C THR A 265 -20.55 14.16 14.68
N PHE A 266 -21.34 13.55 15.55
CA PHE A 266 -22.12 12.36 15.21
C PHE A 266 -23.02 12.53 13.98
N GLU A 267 -23.74 13.66 13.88
CA GLU A 267 -24.60 13.93 12.71
C GLU A 267 -23.78 14.09 11.42
N GLN A 268 -22.59 14.70 11.47
CA GLN A 268 -21.69 14.78 10.32
C GLN A 268 -21.22 13.38 9.87
N LYS A 269 -20.92 12.48 10.82
CA LYS A 269 -20.58 11.08 10.50
C LYS A 269 -21.74 10.35 9.86
N LEU A 270 -22.95 10.48 10.39
CA LEU A 270 -24.14 9.84 9.79
C LEU A 270 -24.43 10.35 8.38
N ASN A 271 -24.29 11.66 8.14
CA ASN A 271 -24.41 12.23 6.79
C ASN A 271 -23.36 11.63 5.84
N ARG A 272 -22.14 11.41 6.31
CA ARG A 272 -21.07 10.78 5.52
C ARG A 272 -21.31 9.30 5.27
N CYS A 273 -21.84 8.55 6.25
CA CYS A 273 -22.30 7.18 6.04
C CYS A 273 -23.38 7.12 4.94
N ASP A 274 -24.29 8.09 4.91
CA ASP A 274 -25.32 8.16 3.86
C ASP A 274 -24.75 8.52 2.48
N GLU A 275 -23.78 9.42 2.44
CA GLU A 275 -23.04 9.77 1.23
C GLU A 275 -22.32 8.52 0.67
N PHE A 276 -21.55 7.82 1.50
CA PHE A 276 -20.84 6.60 1.10
C PHE A 276 -21.81 5.51 0.64
N ARG A 277 -22.94 5.34 1.34
CA ARG A 277 -24.01 4.42 0.92
C ARG A 277 -24.53 4.79 -0.47
N THR A 278 -24.75 6.07 -0.73
CA THR A 278 -25.27 6.57 -2.01
C THR A 278 -24.25 6.39 -3.13
N LYS A 279 -22.97 6.73 -2.89
CA LYS A 279 -21.86 6.52 -3.83
C LYS A 279 -21.68 5.03 -4.14
N GLY A 280 -21.60 4.17 -3.12
CA GLY A 280 -21.51 2.72 -3.29
C GLY A 280 -22.67 2.14 -4.12
N ASN A 281 -23.90 2.61 -3.88
CA ASN A 281 -25.06 2.20 -4.68
C ASN A 281 -24.96 2.67 -6.15
N ASN A 282 -24.42 3.87 -6.38
CA ASN A 282 -24.24 4.41 -7.73
C ASN A 282 -23.16 3.64 -8.50
N TYR A 283 -22.00 3.37 -7.89
CA TYR A 283 -20.95 2.55 -8.50
C TYR A 283 -21.40 1.10 -8.73
N PHE A 284 -22.17 0.53 -7.81
CA PHE A 284 -22.77 -0.79 -7.99
C PHE A 284 -23.69 -0.84 -9.23
N LYS A 285 -24.52 0.18 -9.44
CA LYS A 285 -25.38 0.28 -10.64
C LYS A 285 -24.57 0.39 -11.93
N LYS A 286 -23.43 1.09 -11.89
CA LYS A 286 -22.47 1.20 -13.00
C LYS A 286 -21.65 -0.09 -13.22
N LYS A 287 -21.78 -1.09 -12.34
CA LYS A 287 -20.97 -2.32 -12.29
C LYS A 287 -19.48 -2.07 -12.00
N GLU A 288 -19.16 -0.90 -11.45
CA GLU A 288 -17.82 -0.57 -10.94
C GLU A 288 -17.69 -1.16 -9.53
N TYR A 289 -17.64 -2.50 -9.45
CA TYR A 289 -17.77 -3.22 -8.19
C TYR A 289 -16.63 -2.95 -7.21
N ALA A 290 -15.40 -2.72 -7.68
CA ALA A 290 -14.28 -2.38 -6.81
C ALA A 290 -14.52 -1.08 -6.02
N LEU A 291 -15.02 -0.03 -6.69
CA LEU A 291 -15.38 1.23 -6.04
C LEU A 291 -16.61 1.06 -5.13
N ALA A 292 -17.60 0.29 -5.57
CA ALA A 292 -18.76 -0.01 -4.72
C ALA A 292 -18.33 -0.70 -3.42
N THR A 293 -17.45 -1.70 -3.50
CA THR A 293 -16.84 -2.36 -2.34
C THR A 293 -16.16 -1.37 -1.43
N ARG A 294 -15.25 -0.54 -1.96
CA ARG A 294 -14.51 0.48 -1.18
C ARG A 294 -15.45 1.38 -0.40
N PHE A 295 -16.48 1.94 -1.03
CA PHE A 295 -17.44 2.81 -0.34
C PHE A 295 -18.27 2.10 0.74
N TYR A 296 -18.58 0.82 0.56
CA TYR A 296 -19.28 0.07 1.61
C TYR A 296 -18.36 -0.28 2.77
N GLU A 297 -17.07 -0.55 2.52
CA GLU A 297 -16.06 -0.77 3.56
C GLU A 297 -15.83 0.50 4.38
N GLU A 298 -15.63 1.64 3.74
CA GLU A 298 -15.49 2.95 4.40
C GLU A 298 -16.73 3.33 5.22
N LEU A 299 -17.93 2.99 4.73
CA LEU A 299 -19.17 3.16 5.49
C LEU A 299 -19.17 2.29 6.75
N ILE A 300 -18.81 1.01 6.63
CA ILE A 300 -18.80 0.08 7.75
C ILE A 300 -17.79 0.57 8.79
N GLU A 301 -16.56 0.89 8.38
CA GLU A 301 -15.50 1.36 9.28
C GLU A 301 -15.93 2.63 10.04
N LEU A 302 -16.46 3.63 9.33
CA LEU A 302 -16.93 4.86 9.95
C LEU A 302 -18.05 4.61 10.98
N ALA A 303 -18.94 3.68 10.69
CA ALA A 303 -20.01 3.31 11.61
C ALA A 303 -19.50 2.43 12.77
N GLU A 304 -18.53 1.54 12.56
CA GLU A 304 -17.97 0.66 13.59
C GLU A 304 -17.21 1.44 14.67
N ASN A 305 -16.42 2.42 14.26
CA ASN A 305 -15.58 3.25 15.14
C ASN A 305 -16.37 4.09 16.17
N GLU A 306 -17.69 4.21 16.02
CA GLU A 306 -18.56 4.90 16.97
C GLU A 306 -19.05 3.95 18.10
N MET A 307 -18.22 3.70 19.12
CA MET A 307 -18.46 2.62 20.11
C MET A 307 -19.26 3.01 21.38
N CYS A 308 -19.73 4.25 21.53
CA CYS A 308 -20.30 4.75 22.79
C CYS A 308 -21.74 5.29 22.68
N MET A 309 -22.56 4.77 21.77
CA MET A 309 -23.92 5.30 21.54
C MET A 309 -25.00 4.54 22.32
N THR A 310 -26.05 5.25 22.72
CA THR A 310 -27.25 4.66 23.34
C THR A 310 -28.51 5.25 22.73
N GLY A 311 -29.63 4.53 22.85
CA GLY A 311 -30.93 5.02 22.39
C GLY A 311 -31.04 5.13 20.87
N LYS A 312 -31.61 6.25 20.38
CA LYS A 312 -31.94 6.45 18.95
C LYS A 312 -30.71 6.47 18.04
N ASP A 313 -29.57 6.89 18.56
CA ASP A 313 -28.34 7.02 17.79
C ASP A 313 -27.73 5.67 17.46
N GLU A 314 -27.78 4.74 18.41
CA GLU A 314 -27.38 3.35 18.19
C GLU A 314 -28.29 2.69 17.15
N GLU A 315 -29.61 2.95 17.18
CA GLU A 315 -30.52 2.42 16.15
C GLU A 315 -30.17 2.93 14.74
N ARG A 316 -29.78 4.21 14.61
CA ARG A 316 -29.33 4.80 13.34
C ARG A 316 -28.03 4.17 12.86
N ARG A 317 -27.05 4.01 13.75
CA ARG A 317 -25.77 3.36 13.48
C ARG A 317 -25.95 1.90 13.02
N VAL A 318 -26.74 1.12 13.76
CA VAL A 318 -27.06 -0.28 13.44
C VAL A 318 -27.68 -0.42 12.06
N LYS A 319 -28.53 0.52 11.63
CA LYS A 319 -29.09 0.53 10.27
C LYS A 319 -28.00 0.71 9.21
N PHE A 320 -27.04 1.61 9.42
CA PHE A 320 -25.91 1.78 8.51
C PHE A 320 -25.04 0.54 8.44
N LEU A 321 -24.60 -0.01 9.57
CA LEU A 321 -23.81 -1.25 9.61
C LEU A 321 -24.52 -2.42 8.90
N THR A 322 -25.79 -2.63 9.24
CA THR A 322 -26.58 -3.71 8.63
C THR A 322 -26.68 -3.53 7.12
N CYS A 323 -26.97 -2.32 6.62
CA CYS A 323 -27.07 -2.10 5.18
C CYS A 323 -25.71 -2.14 4.46
N GLY A 324 -24.63 -1.68 5.09
CA GLY A 324 -23.27 -1.74 4.61
C GLY A 324 -22.84 -3.17 4.35
N HIS A 325 -22.87 -4.03 5.37
CA HIS A 325 -22.53 -5.45 5.24
C HIS A 325 -23.41 -6.17 4.22
N LEU A 326 -24.71 -5.90 4.22
CA LEU A 326 -25.63 -6.47 3.26
C LEU A 326 -25.24 -6.09 1.83
N ASN A 327 -24.96 -4.81 1.57
CA ASN A 327 -24.60 -4.35 0.25
C ASN A 327 -23.24 -4.88 -0.20
N LEU A 328 -22.24 -4.90 0.69
CA LEU A 328 -20.93 -5.51 0.45
C LEU A 328 -21.05 -7.00 0.07
N ALA A 329 -21.83 -7.77 0.85
CA ALA A 329 -22.15 -9.17 0.53
C ALA A 329 -22.78 -9.32 -0.87
N TYR A 330 -23.59 -8.35 -1.28
CA TYR A 330 -24.22 -8.39 -2.60
C TYR A 330 -23.26 -8.04 -3.73
N VAL A 331 -22.28 -7.16 -3.50
CA VAL A 331 -21.20 -6.90 -4.46
C VAL A 331 -20.42 -8.18 -4.74
N TYR A 332 -20.00 -8.89 -3.69
CA TYR A 332 -19.27 -10.16 -3.84
C TYR A 332 -20.07 -11.23 -4.56
N LEU A 333 -21.37 -11.35 -4.29
CA LEU A 333 -22.25 -12.26 -5.06
C LEU A 333 -22.39 -11.90 -6.54
N LYS A 334 -22.07 -10.67 -6.95
CA LYS A 334 -22.08 -10.25 -8.36
C LYS A 334 -20.75 -10.46 -9.06
N GLN A 335 -19.73 -10.95 -8.35
CA GLN A 335 -18.40 -11.24 -8.86
C GLN A 335 -18.01 -12.69 -8.53
N PRO A 336 -18.75 -13.69 -9.06
CA PRO A 336 -18.52 -15.10 -8.75
C PRO A 336 -17.09 -15.56 -9.08
N GLU A 337 -16.44 -14.93 -10.05
CA GLU A 337 -15.05 -15.16 -10.44
C GLU A 337 -14.02 -14.90 -9.32
N LEU A 338 -14.36 -14.08 -8.31
CA LEU A 338 -13.48 -13.82 -7.18
C LEU A 338 -13.52 -14.91 -6.11
N CYS A 339 -14.43 -15.90 -6.22
CA CYS A 339 -14.58 -17.00 -5.27
C CYS A 339 -14.79 -16.56 -3.80
N LYS A 340 -15.36 -15.37 -3.57
CA LYS A 340 -15.52 -14.74 -2.24
C LYS A 340 -16.71 -15.25 -1.40
N SER A 341 -16.99 -16.55 -1.44
CA SER A 341 -18.15 -17.11 -0.71
C SER A 341 -18.02 -16.95 0.81
N ASP A 342 -16.81 -17.05 1.35
CA ASP A 342 -16.58 -16.91 2.80
C ASP A 342 -16.78 -15.46 3.27
N GLU A 343 -16.37 -14.47 2.48
CA GLU A 343 -16.60 -13.05 2.75
C GLU A 343 -18.08 -12.69 2.69
N VAL A 344 -18.84 -13.27 1.75
CA VAL A 344 -20.31 -13.12 1.70
C VAL A 344 -20.95 -13.66 2.97
N ILE A 345 -20.54 -14.85 3.41
CA ILE A 345 -21.06 -15.48 4.65
C ILE A 345 -20.74 -14.60 5.85
N LYS A 346 -19.49 -14.15 5.99
CA LYS A 346 -19.03 -13.26 7.08
C LYS A 346 -19.86 -11.98 7.13
N CYS A 347 -20.02 -11.28 6.01
CA CYS A 347 -20.82 -10.06 5.95
C CYS A 347 -22.28 -10.32 6.33
N CYS A 348 -22.88 -11.43 5.88
CA CYS A 348 -24.25 -11.77 6.23
C CYS A 348 -24.39 -12.13 7.71
N GLU A 349 -23.37 -12.72 8.33
CA GLU A 349 -23.36 -13.04 9.75
C GLU A 349 -23.24 -11.80 10.62
N GLU A 350 -22.37 -10.84 10.28
CA GLU A 350 -22.33 -9.54 10.95
C GLU A 350 -23.68 -8.81 10.84
N ALA A 351 -24.29 -8.80 9.66
CA ALA A 351 -25.63 -8.23 9.49
C ALA A 351 -26.70 -8.95 10.33
N LEU A 352 -26.60 -10.26 10.55
CA LEU A 352 -27.55 -11.04 11.36
C LEU A 352 -27.33 -10.89 12.86
N LYS A 353 -26.11 -10.57 13.32
CA LYS A 353 -25.88 -10.18 14.73
C LYS A 353 -26.63 -8.89 15.06
N LEU A 354 -26.66 -7.96 14.11
CA LEU A 354 -27.31 -6.66 14.23
C LEU A 354 -28.83 -6.71 13.98
N ASP A 355 -29.27 -7.46 12.95
CA ASP A 355 -30.67 -7.69 12.62
C ASP A 355 -30.95 -9.20 12.43
N PRO A 356 -31.24 -9.94 13.52
CA PRO A 356 -31.42 -11.40 13.49
C PRO A 356 -32.60 -11.90 12.65
N LYS A 357 -33.48 -11.00 12.20
CA LYS A 357 -34.65 -11.32 11.38
C LYS A 357 -34.55 -10.72 9.97
N ASN A 358 -33.34 -10.44 9.49
CA ASN A 358 -33.13 -9.88 8.17
C ASN A 358 -33.27 -10.93 7.03
N PRO A 359 -34.31 -10.87 6.19
CA PRO A 359 -34.49 -11.84 5.12
C PRO A 359 -33.45 -11.71 3.99
N LYS A 360 -32.86 -10.52 3.77
CA LYS A 360 -31.82 -10.34 2.75
C LYS A 360 -30.52 -11.03 3.18
N ALA A 361 -30.16 -10.96 4.46
CA ALA A 361 -28.97 -11.63 4.99
C ALA A 361 -29.08 -13.15 4.85
N PHE A 362 -30.19 -13.75 5.28
CA PHE A 362 -30.43 -15.19 5.09
C PHE A 362 -30.38 -15.57 3.60
N TYR A 363 -31.06 -14.82 2.73
CA TYR A 363 -31.06 -15.13 1.30
C TYR A 363 -29.66 -15.10 0.69
N ARG A 364 -28.88 -14.04 0.96
CA ARG A 364 -27.52 -13.86 0.42
C ARG A 364 -26.54 -14.89 0.98
N ARG A 365 -26.63 -15.22 2.28
CA ARG A 365 -25.84 -16.29 2.90
C ARG A 365 -26.16 -17.66 2.30
N GLY A 366 -27.45 -17.94 2.05
CA GLY A 366 -27.90 -19.14 1.37
C GLY A 366 -27.32 -19.27 -0.04
N MET A 367 -27.30 -18.17 -0.80
CA MET A 367 -26.67 -18.12 -2.14
C MET A 367 -25.19 -18.49 -2.09
N ALA A 368 -24.42 -17.94 -1.15
CA ALA A 368 -22.98 -18.25 -1.03
C ALA A 368 -22.71 -19.69 -0.57
N LYS A 369 -23.60 -20.26 0.25
CA LYS A 369 -23.48 -21.64 0.73
C LYS A 369 -23.92 -22.68 -0.29
N TYR A 370 -24.79 -22.32 -1.23
CA TYR A 370 -25.46 -23.26 -2.13
C TYR A 370 -24.50 -24.21 -2.85
N GLU A 371 -23.45 -23.67 -3.47
CA GLU A 371 -22.47 -24.47 -4.25
C GLU A 371 -21.67 -25.45 -3.38
N ARG A 372 -21.40 -25.10 -2.12
CA ARG A 372 -20.57 -25.91 -1.20
C ARG A 372 -21.39 -26.86 -0.35
N ASN A 373 -22.56 -26.42 0.10
CA ASN A 373 -23.44 -27.15 0.99
C ASN A 373 -24.91 -26.76 0.75
N PRO A 374 -25.60 -27.46 -0.19
CA PRO A 374 -27.02 -27.25 -0.45
C PRO A 374 -27.92 -27.49 0.77
N GLU A 375 -27.45 -28.25 1.77
CA GLU A 375 -28.23 -28.53 2.99
C GLU A 375 -28.32 -27.33 3.90
N ASP A 376 -27.20 -26.66 4.13
CA ASP A 376 -27.17 -25.43 4.91
C ASP A 376 -27.78 -24.26 4.17
N ALA A 377 -27.61 -24.18 2.85
CA ALA A 377 -28.27 -23.18 2.02
C ALA A 377 -29.81 -23.28 2.10
N GLU A 378 -30.37 -24.50 2.05
CA GLU A 378 -31.81 -24.70 2.17
C GLU A 378 -32.36 -24.20 3.52
N LYS A 379 -31.62 -24.37 4.61
CA LYS A 379 -32.02 -23.87 5.94
C LYS A 379 -32.18 -22.34 5.90
N ASP A 380 -31.24 -21.65 5.26
CA ASP A 380 -31.27 -20.20 5.10
C ASP A 380 -32.45 -19.75 4.21
N PHE A 381 -32.70 -20.38 3.06
CA PHE A 381 -33.85 -20.04 2.22
C PHE A 381 -35.20 -20.34 2.88
N ARG A 382 -35.32 -21.42 3.65
CA ARG A 382 -36.53 -21.70 4.44
C ARG A 382 -36.74 -20.64 5.52
N ARG A 383 -35.68 -20.09 6.10
CA ARG A 383 -35.78 -18.95 7.02
C ARG A 383 -36.30 -17.70 6.32
N VAL A 384 -35.91 -17.46 5.06
CA VAL A 384 -36.48 -16.39 4.23
C VAL A 384 -37.99 -16.58 4.06
N LEU A 385 -38.46 -17.78 3.72
CA LEU A 385 -39.91 -18.04 3.57
C LEU A 385 -40.69 -17.91 4.87
N LYS A 386 -40.10 -18.28 6.02
CA LYS A 386 -40.72 -18.01 7.33
C LYS A 386 -40.93 -16.53 7.59
N LEU A 387 -40.03 -15.67 7.11
CA LEU A 387 -40.11 -14.21 7.28
C LEU A 387 -40.90 -13.51 6.16
N LYS A 388 -40.85 -14.07 4.94
CA LYS A 388 -41.51 -13.57 3.72
C LYS A 388 -42.13 -14.74 2.95
N PRO A 389 -43.36 -15.16 3.32
CA PRO A 389 -43.99 -16.37 2.78
C PRO A 389 -44.27 -16.39 1.27
N LYS A 390 -44.20 -15.24 0.58
CA LYS A 390 -44.45 -15.12 -0.87
C LYS A 390 -43.18 -14.84 -1.68
N ASN A 391 -42.00 -15.17 -1.14
CA ASN A 391 -40.74 -14.95 -1.83
C ASN A 391 -40.46 -16.07 -2.84
N LYS A 392 -40.82 -15.83 -4.11
CA LYS A 392 -40.64 -16.79 -5.21
C LYS A 392 -39.17 -17.20 -5.42
N ASP A 393 -38.23 -16.27 -5.24
CA ASP A 393 -36.81 -16.55 -5.45
C ASP A 393 -36.30 -17.56 -4.42
N ALA A 394 -36.76 -17.45 -3.16
CA ALA A 394 -36.40 -18.40 -2.11
C ALA A 394 -37.03 -19.78 -2.34
N GLU A 395 -38.27 -19.85 -2.84
CA GLU A 395 -38.90 -21.12 -3.23
C GLU A 395 -38.11 -21.83 -4.32
N GLN A 396 -37.74 -21.10 -5.39
CA GLN A 396 -36.93 -21.65 -6.48
C GLN A 396 -35.57 -22.16 -6.00
N MET A 397 -34.90 -21.41 -5.12
CA MET A 397 -33.61 -21.85 -4.57
C MET A 397 -33.74 -23.08 -3.65
N ILE A 398 -34.83 -23.23 -2.90
CA ILE A 398 -35.10 -24.46 -2.12
C ILE A 398 -35.25 -25.66 -3.05
N GLN A 399 -35.99 -25.50 -4.16
CA GLN A 399 -36.13 -26.58 -5.15
C GLN A 399 -34.76 -26.97 -5.72
N LYS A 400 -33.94 -25.99 -6.12
CA LYS A 400 -32.57 -26.23 -6.58
C LYS A 400 -31.68 -26.92 -5.53
N CYS A 401 -31.84 -26.58 -4.24
CA CYS A 401 -31.14 -27.28 -3.15
C CYS A 401 -31.56 -28.74 -3.06
N GLN A 402 -32.86 -29.03 -3.20
CA GLN A 402 -33.39 -30.40 -3.14
C GLN A 402 -32.93 -31.25 -4.33
N GLU A 403 -32.88 -30.65 -5.52
CA GLU A 403 -32.34 -31.30 -6.72
C GLU A 403 -30.84 -31.59 -6.56
N GLY A 404 -30.04 -30.59 -6.16
CA GLY A 404 -28.60 -30.78 -5.91
C GLY A 404 -28.28 -31.84 -4.86
N LYS A 405 -29.09 -31.96 -3.79
CA LYS A 405 -28.95 -33.04 -2.79
C LYS A 405 -29.22 -34.43 -3.38
N LYS A 406 -30.20 -34.57 -4.27
CA LYS A 406 -30.50 -35.84 -4.93
C LYS A 406 -29.35 -36.26 -5.83
N ASP A 407 -28.78 -35.30 -6.57
CA ASP A 407 -27.65 -35.53 -7.46
C ASP A 407 -26.37 -35.90 -6.70
N ALA A 408 -26.08 -35.21 -5.59
CA ALA A 408 -24.96 -35.54 -4.71
C ALA A 408 -25.07 -36.97 -4.17
N LYS A 409 -26.24 -37.36 -3.65
CA LYS A 409 -26.50 -38.73 -3.17
C LYS A 409 -26.38 -39.78 -4.26
N ARG A 410 -26.82 -39.47 -5.49
CA ARG A 410 -26.70 -40.37 -6.64
C ARG A 410 -25.24 -40.55 -7.04
N SER A 411 -24.46 -39.47 -7.08
CA SER A 411 -23.03 -39.49 -7.38
C SER A 411 -22.23 -40.26 -6.32
N GLU A 412 -22.51 -40.03 -5.03
CA GLU A 412 -21.89 -40.75 -3.92
C GLU A 412 -22.16 -42.26 -3.99
N LYS A 413 -23.42 -42.66 -4.22
CA LYS A 413 -23.79 -44.07 -4.41
C LYS A 413 -23.04 -44.70 -5.59
N THR A 414 -22.87 -43.96 -6.67
CA THR A 414 -22.15 -44.42 -7.87
C THR A 414 -20.66 -44.60 -7.58
N LEU A 415 -20.03 -43.63 -6.90
CA LEU A 415 -18.63 -43.69 -6.48
C LEU A 415 -18.39 -44.88 -5.52
N TYR A 416 -19.24 -45.03 -4.50
CA TYR A 416 -19.16 -46.13 -3.54
C TYR A 416 -19.27 -47.50 -4.22
N THR A 417 -20.21 -47.65 -5.17
CA THR A 417 -20.38 -48.89 -5.94
C THR A 417 -19.13 -49.20 -6.78
N ARG A 418 -18.53 -48.18 -7.42
CA ARG A 418 -17.29 -48.33 -8.20
C ARG A 418 -16.10 -48.73 -7.33
N MET A 419 -15.94 -48.09 -6.17
CA MET A 419 -14.88 -48.40 -5.21
C MET A 419 -15.04 -49.81 -4.64
N ALA A 420 -16.26 -50.20 -4.24
CA ALA A 420 -16.54 -51.55 -3.75
C ALA A 420 -16.37 -52.65 -4.82
N GLY A 421 -16.66 -52.35 -6.09
CA GLY A 421 -16.40 -53.23 -7.22
C GLY A 421 -14.91 -53.41 -7.51
N GLY A 422 -14.11 -52.36 -7.39
CA GLY A 422 -12.65 -52.41 -7.54
C GLY A 422 -11.94 -53.19 -6.41
N VAL A 423 -12.48 -53.13 -5.19
CA VAL A 423 -11.98 -53.92 -4.04
C VAL A 423 -12.24 -55.41 -4.23
N LYS A 424 -13.36 -55.81 -4.85
CA LYS A 424 -13.63 -57.22 -5.18
C LYS A 424 -12.70 -57.76 -6.26
N ALA A 425 -12.34 -56.95 -7.26
CA ALA A 425 -11.44 -57.38 -8.34
C ALA A 425 -10.00 -57.67 -7.86
N ASN A 426 -9.52 -57.00 -6.81
CA ASN A 426 -8.19 -57.23 -6.24
C ASN A 426 -8.15 -58.34 -5.17
N GLY A 427 -9.30 -58.78 -4.63
CA GLY A 427 -9.37 -59.83 -3.62
C GLY A 427 -9.41 -61.27 -4.16
N ASP A 428 -9.64 -61.44 -5.46
CA ASP A 428 -9.78 -62.76 -6.10
C ASP A 428 -8.52 -63.24 -6.86
N SER A 429 -7.37 -62.55 -6.71
CA SER A 429 -6.11 -62.95 -7.36
C SER A 429 -5.23 -63.92 -6.55
N ASP A 430 -5.62 -64.28 -5.32
CA ASP A 430 -4.81 -65.10 -4.39
C ASP A 430 -5.34 -66.54 -4.14
N LYS A 431 -6.20 -67.06 -5.02
CA LYS A 431 -6.71 -68.45 -4.91
C LYS A 431 -6.61 -69.23 -6.23
N GLN A 432 -5.40 -69.41 -6.75
CA GLN A 432 -5.11 -70.47 -7.72
C GLN A 432 -3.60 -70.78 -7.76
N SER A 433 -3.09 -71.39 -6.70
CA SER A 433 -1.83 -72.14 -6.72
C SER A 433 -1.90 -73.32 -5.74
N ARG A 434 -2.42 -74.45 -6.23
CA ARG A 434 -2.20 -75.78 -5.66
C ARG A 434 -2.04 -76.77 -6.79
#